data_AF-A0A7X1D9Y0-F1
#
_entry.id   AF-A0A7X1D9Y0-F1
#
_cell.length_a   1.000
_cell.length_b   1.000
_cell.length_c   1.000
_cell.angle_alpha   90.00
_cell.angle_beta   90.00
_cell.angle_gamma   90.00
#
_symmetry.space_group_name_H-M   'P 1'
#
loop_
_entity.id
_entity.type
_entity.pdbx_description
1 polymer ?
#
loop_
_entity_poly.entity_id
_entity_poly.type
_entity_poly.pdbx_seq_one_letter_code
_entity_poly.pdbx_strand_id
1 'polypeptide(L)'
;MEWEQEMFKKTSVQRAENAKRLQKEERMATRGALLWFNSNLSSQMEGLKRYMLVPQRQRLPKQQSTPLFYRRVPQRKKPNRRRQQNRKRTVHYEGEPMGIDEFLKIRYPCSIRTFDKRMYRYQPAQLHFDEQFAIDTATGEAVPIVSLFTNIRTVYSIEKEQVIASRKNEKDIFRYRIYQ
;
A
#
# COMPACT_ATOMS: atom_id res chain seq x y z
N MET A 1 35.69 65.46 24.08
CA MET A 1 34.22 65.53 24.07
C MET A 1 33.61 64.85 22.84
N GLU A 2 33.75 65.37 21.60
CA GLU A 2 33.15 64.72 20.42
C GLU A 2 33.79 63.37 20.04
N TRP A 3 35.11 63.26 20.13
CA TRP A 3 35.84 62.02 19.81
C TRP A 3 35.47 60.85 20.73
N GLU A 4 35.20 61.12 22.01
CA GLU A 4 34.79 60.11 22.99
C GLU A 4 33.37 59.60 22.72
N GLN A 5 32.47 60.48 22.26
CA GLN A 5 31.11 60.10 21.86
C GLN A 5 31.11 59.23 20.60
N GLU A 6 31.98 59.52 19.63
CA GLU A 6 32.13 58.66 18.44
C GLU A 6 32.72 57.28 18.78
N MET A 7 33.71 57.22 19.66
CA MET A 7 34.29 55.95 20.12
C MET A 7 33.27 55.12 20.90
N PHE A 8 32.44 55.76 21.71
CA PHE A 8 31.34 55.09 22.42
C PHE A 8 30.28 54.54 21.45
N LYS A 9 29.92 55.31 20.42
CA LYS A 9 28.99 54.84 19.37
C LYS A 9 29.57 53.65 18.62
N LYS A 10 30.83 53.69 18.19
CA LYS A 10 31.50 52.59 17.46
C LYS A 10 31.57 51.31 18.30
N THR A 11 31.94 51.42 19.58
CA THR A 11 31.99 50.27 20.49
C THR A 11 30.61 49.69 20.80
N SER A 12 29.57 50.53 20.90
CA SER A 12 28.20 50.08 21.14
C SER A 12 27.62 49.30 19.94
N VAL A 13 27.89 49.76 18.71
CA VAL A 13 27.50 49.07 17.47
C VAL A 13 28.21 47.73 17.36
N GLN A 14 29.52 47.70 17.63
CA GLN A 14 30.30 46.46 17.57
C GLN A 14 29.84 45.43 18.62
N ARG A 15 29.44 45.87 19.81
CA ARG A 15 28.83 44.99 20.83
C ARG A 15 27.48 44.43 20.37
N ALA A 16 26.64 45.25 19.74
CA ALA A 16 25.35 44.81 19.21
C ALA A 16 25.49 43.79 18.07
N GLU A 17 26.48 43.98 17.18
CA GLU A 17 26.78 43.01 16.11
C GLU A 17 27.31 41.69 16.65
N ASN A 18 28.20 41.73 17.65
CA ASN A 18 28.70 40.53 18.31
C ASN A 18 27.58 39.77 19.04
N ALA A 19 26.68 40.46 19.73
CA ALA A 19 25.52 39.84 20.36
C ALA A 19 24.59 39.16 19.35
N LYS A 20 24.37 39.79 18.18
CA LYS A 20 23.59 39.18 17.08
C LYS A 20 24.27 37.94 16.49
N ARG A 21 25.60 37.94 16.38
CA ARG A 21 26.36 36.76 15.92
C ARG A 21 26.26 35.62 16.93
N LEU A 22 26.44 35.91 18.21
CA LEU A 22 26.33 34.93 19.29
C LEU A 22 24.94 34.26 19.31
N GLN A 23 23.86 35.06 19.24
CA GLN A 23 22.49 34.53 19.17
C GLN A 23 22.25 33.66 17.92
N LYS A 24 22.90 33.98 16.79
CA LYS A 24 22.80 33.19 15.57
C LYS A 24 23.52 31.84 15.72
N GLU A 25 24.67 31.82 16.38
CA GLU A 25 25.42 30.60 16.68
C GLU A 25 24.66 29.70 17.65
N GLU A 26 24.09 30.26 18.72
CA GLU A 26 23.22 29.53 19.65
C GLU A 26 21.98 28.92 18.97
N ARG A 27 21.34 29.68 18.05
CA ARG A 27 20.22 29.17 17.23
C ARG A 27 20.63 28.04 16.29
N MET A 28 21.84 28.10 15.71
CA MET A 28 22.37 27.03 14.87
C MET A 28 22.71 25.78 15.70
N ALA A 29 23.30 25.96 16.88
CA ALA A 29 23.63 24.88 17.81
C ALA A 29 22.37 24.16 18.32
N THR A 30 21.36 24.92 18.75
CA THR A 30 20.06 24.38 19.19
C THR A 30 19.32 23.69 18.05
N ARG A 31 19.33 24.24 16.82
CA ARG A 31 18.76 23.57 15.64
C ARG A 31 19.50 22.27 15.30
N GLY A 32 20.83 22.25 15.42
CA GLY A 32 21.64 21.04 15.25
C GLY A 32 21.30 19.96 16.28
N ALA A 33 21.17 20.34 17.55
CA ALA A 33 20.76 19.43 18.63
C ALA A 33 19.35 18.89 18.41
N LEU A 34 18.38 19.73 18.03
CA LEU A 34 17.01 19.29 17.73
C LEU A 34 16.93 18.35 16.52
N LEU A 35 17.77 18.53 15.50
CA LEU A 35 17.88 17.61 14.37
C LEU A 35 18.52 16.27 14.78
N TRP A 36 19.45 16.29 15.74
CA TRP A 36 20.07 15.09 16.28
C TRP A 36 19.08 14.26 17.12
N PHE A 37 18.30 14.92 17.99
CA PHE A 37 17.26 14.27 18.80
C PHE A 37 16.03 13.84 17.98
N ASN A 38 15.69 14.54 16.89
CA ASN A 38 14.58 14.16 15.99
C ASN A 38 15.02 13.27 14.81
N SER A 39 16.13 12.56 14.95
CA SER A 39 16.52 11.54 13.98
C SER A 39 15.59 10.32 14.12
N ASN A 40 14.51 10.30 13.33
CA ASN A 40 13.68 9.12 13.14
C ASN A 40 14.57 7.91 12.77
N LEU A 41 14.17 6.70 13.18
CA LEU A 41 14.71 5.39 12.78
C LEU A 41 15.18 5.34 11.32
N SER A 42 14.48 6.02 10.40
CA SER A 42 14.87 6.14 8.98
C SER A 42 16.23 6.80 8.76
N SER A 43 16.54 7.88 9.47
CA SER A 43 17.80 8.61 9.39
C SER A 43 18.95 7.83 10.04
N GLN A 44 18.67 7.15 11.16
CA GLN A 44 19.62 6.24 11.81
C GLN A 44 19.95 5.04 10.91
N MET A 45 18.94 4.47 10.24
CA MET A 45 19.11 3.39 9.27
C MET A 45 19.92 3.82 8.04
N GLU A 46 19.77 5.06 7.59
CA GLU A 46 20.49 5.58 6.42
C GLU A 46 21.98 5.82 6.70
N GLY A 47 22.34 6.18 7.94
CA GLY A 47 23.74 6.19 8.41
C GLY A 47 24.34 4.78 8.50
N LEU A 48 23.55 3.80 8.98
CA LEU A 48 23.96 2.40 9.11
C LEU A 48 24.16 1.68 7.77
N LYS A 49 23.50 2.11 6.69
CA LYS A 49 23.70 1.55 5.34
C LYS A 49 25.16 1.59 4.86
N ARG A 50 25.99 2.51 5.37
CA ARG A 50 27.42 2.57 5.02
C ARG A 50 28.23 1.44 5.64
N TYR A 51 27.76 0.89 6.75
CA TYR A 51 28.43 -0.16 7.53
C TYR A 51 27.79 -1.54 7.35
N MET A 52 26.59 -1.59 6.78
CA MET A 52 25.98 -2.86 6.36
C MET A 52 26.53 -3.27 5.00
N LEU A 53 27.25 -4.40 4.95
CA LEU A 53 27.58 -5.14 3.73
C LEU A 53 26.28 -5.59 3.07
N VAL A 54 25.70 -4.73 2.23
CA VAL A 54 24.59 -5.12 1.34
C VAL A 54 25.12 -6.24 0.44
N PRO A 55 24.50 -7.43 0.40
CA PRO A 55 24.88 -8.43 -0.57
C PRO A 55 24.60 -7.84 -1.96
N GLN A 56 25.67 -7.57 -2.72
CA GLN A 56 25.54 -7.19 -4.12
C GLN A 56 24.76 -8.31 -4.80
N ARG A 57 23.54 -8.00 -5.25
CA ARG A 57 22.83 -8.86 -6.19
C ARG A 57 23.73 -9.02 -7.41
N GLN A 58 24.34 -10.19 -7.54
CA GLN A 58 25.15 -10.56 -8.70
C GLN A 58 24.27 -10.43 -9.94
N ARG A 59 24.56 -9.42 -10.76
CA ARG A 59 24.00 -9.33 -12.11
C ARG A 59 24.74 -10.36 -12.96
N LEU A 60 24.01 -11.31 -13.52
CA LEU A 60 24.50 -12.23 -14.56
C LEU A 60 25.25 -11.46 -15.65
N PRO A 61 26.34 -12.02 -16.22
CA PRO A 61 27.20 -11.30 -17.15
C PRO A 61 26.46 -11.07 -18.48
N LYS A 62 26.54 -9.85 -18.99
CA LYS A 62 26.10 -9.49 -20.34
C LYS A 62 27.00 -10.22 -21.34
N GLN A 63 26.38 -10.97 -22.25
CA GLN A 63 27.05 -11.47 -23.45
C GLN A 63 27.73 -10.31 -24.19
N GLN A 64 28.98 -10.53 -24.57
CA GLN A 64 29.78 -9.62 -25.38
C GLN A 64 29.23 -9.59 -26.80
N SER A 65 28.73 -8.44 -27.24
CA SER A 65 28.52 -8.15 -28.66
C SER A 65 29.65 -7.23 -29.14
N THR A 66 30.30 -7.64 -30.23
CA THR A 66 31.42 -6.98 -30.92
C THR A 66 31.16 -5.51 -31.28
N PRO A 67 32.23 -4.68 -31.43
CA PRO A 67 32.08 -3.26 -31.68
C PRO A 67 31.83 -3.01 -33.17
N LEU A 68 30.57 -2.84 -33.55
CA LEU A 68 30.24 -2.27 -34.86
C LEU A 68 30.30 -0.74 -34.76
N PHE A 69 31.28 -0.16 -35.45
CA PHE A 69 31.37 1.28 -35.70
C PHE A 69 30.15 1.74 -36.49
N TYR A 70 29.12 2.26 -35.81
CA TYR A 70 28.06 3.02 -36.44
C TYR A 70 27.80 4.33 -35.69
N ARG A 71 28.12 5.41 -36.42
CA ARG A 71 27.57 6.77 -36.41
C ARG A 71 26.65 7.11 -35.23
N ARG A 72 27.08 8.06 -34.39
CA ARG A 72 26.28 8.68 -33.32
C ARG A 72 24.97 9.26 -33.90
N VAL A 73 23.88 8.51 -33.79
CA VAL A 73 22.53 9.06 -33.94
C VAL A 73 22.25 9.88 -32.67
N PRO A 74 21.87 11.16 -32.74
CA PRO A 74 21.48 11.91 -31.57
C PRO A 74 20.28 11.22 -30.94
N GLN A 75 20.46 10.71 -29.72
CA GLN A 75 19.37 10.12 -28.95
C GLN A 75 18.34 11.22 -28.71
N ARG A 76 17.23 11.20 -29.46
CA ARG A 76 16.02 11.93 -29.08
C ARG A 76 15.65 11.45 -27.69
N LYS A 77 15.80 12.33 -26.69
CA LYS A 77 15.33 12.10 -25.32
C LYS A 77 13.88 11.66 -25.44
N LYS A 78 13.61 10.37 -25.20
CA LYS A 78 12.24 9.88 -25.05
C LYS A 78 11.62 10.76 -23.96
N PRO A 79 10.44 11.36 -24.19
CA PRO A 79 9.79 12.13 -23.15
C PRO A 79 9.69 11.21 -21.93
N ASN A 80 10.19 11.69 -20.80
CA ASN A 80 9.99 11.05 -19.51
C ASN A 80 8.46 10.96 -19.32
N ARG A 81 7.86 9.85 -19.75
CA ARG A 81 6.52 9.47 -19.33
C ARG A 81 6.63 9.35 -17.82
N ARG A 82 6.25 10.43 -17.12
CA ARG A 82 5.85 10.35 -15.72
C ARG A 82 4.97 9.13 -15.66
N ARG A 83 5.40 8.09 -14.94
CA ARG A 83 4.52 7.01 -14.56
C ARG A 83 3.40 7.72 -13.80
N GLN A 84 2.30 8.02 -14.48
CA GLN A 84 1.03 8.22 -13.82
C GLN A 84 0.80 6.88 -13.14
N GLN A 85 1.20 6.82 -11.88
CA GLN A 85 0.72 5.81 -10.98
C GLN A 85 -0.77 6.07 -10.95
N ASN A 86 -1.51 5.35 -11.79
CA ASN A 86 -2.94 5.20 -11.66
C ASN A 86 -3.13 4.60 -10.27
N ARG A 87 -3.22 5.46 -9.25
CA ARG A 87 -3.89 5.16 -8.00
C ARG A 87 -5.31 4.87 -8.44
N LYS A 88 -5.57 3.61 -8.83
CA LYS A 88 -6.93 3.08 -8.85
C LYS A 88 -7.48 3.47 -7.49
N ARG A 89 -8.46 4.38 -7.48
CA ARG A 89 -9.25 4.64 -6.29
C ARG A 89 -9.86 3.29 -5.95
N THR A 90 -9.27 2.58 -5.00
CA THR A 90 -9.92 1.44 -4.37
C THR A 90 -11.12 2.05 -3.70
N VAL A 91 -12.27 1.98 -4.36
CA VAL A 91 -13.54 2.33 -3.73
C VAL A 91 -13.69 1.28 -2.62
N HIS A 92 -13.34 1.69 -1.41
CA HIS A 92 -13.61 0.93 -0.20
C HIS A 92 -15.12 1.04 -0.02
N TYR A 93 -15.86 0.07 -0.57
CA TYR A 93 -17.27 -0.06 -0.27
C TYR A 93 -17.38 -0.48 1.19
N GLU A 94 -17.96 0.39 1.99
CA GLU A 94 -18.48 0.08 3.32
C GLU A 94 -19.76 -0.74 3.13
N GLY A 95 -19.61 -2.00 2.75
CA GLY A 95 -20.72 -2.94 2.70
C GLY A 95 -21.12 -3.32 4.13
N GLU A 96 -22.43 -3.37 4.40
CA GLU A 96 -22.93 -3.90 5.67
C GLU A 96 -22.54 -5.39 5.82
N PRO A 97 -22.35 -5.85 7.06
CA PRO A 97 -22.00 -7.23 7.34
C PRO A 97 -23.12 -8.19 6.92
N MET A 98 -22.88 -9.00 5.89
CA MET A 98 -23.88 -9.94 5.38
C MET A 98 -24.02 -11.16 6.28
N GLY A 99 -25.23 -11.35 6.80
CA GLY A 99 -25.64 -12.52 7.58
C GLY A 99 -25.96 -13.73 6.68
N ILE A 100 -26.17 -14.89 7.32
CA ILE A 100 -26.55 -16.09 6.57
C ILE A 100 -27.94 -15.95 5.92
N ASP A 101 -28.89 -15.31 6.62
CA ASP A 101 -30.25 -15.09 6.10
C ASP A 101 -30.26 -14.24 4.83
N GLU A 102 -29.33 -13.30 4.71
CA GLU A 102 -29.13 -12.49 3.52
C GLU A 102 -28.48 -13.28 2.39
N PHE A 103 -27.58 -14.21 2.72
CA PHE A 103 -26.98 -15.12 1.75
C PHE A 103 -28.02 -16.02 1.10
N LEU A 104 -28.93 -16.59 1.90
CA LEU A 104 -30.00 -17.48 1.43
C LEU A 104 -31.01 -16.74 0.54
N LYS A 105 -31.12 -15.41 0.66
CA LYS A 105 -31.96 -14.56 -0.19
C LYS A 105 -31.37 -14.28 -1.59
N ILE A 106 -30.12 -14.66 -1.84
CA ILE A 106 -29.50 -14.49 -3.16
C ILE A 106 -30.27 -15.34 -4.19
N ARG A 107 -30.90 -14.65 -5.16
CA ARG A 107 -31.75 -15.29 -6.19
C ARG A 107 -30.96 -15.85 -7.38
N TYR A 108 -29.71 -15.45 -7.54
CA TYR A 108 -28.91 -15.78 -8.71
C TYR A 108 -27.91 -16.90 -8.40
N PRO A 109 -27.62 -17.78 -9.36
CA PRO A 109 -26.61 -18.81 -9.18
C PRO A 109 -25.23 -18.16 -8.99
N CYS A 110 -24.48 -18.66 -8.01
CA CYS A 110 -23.20 -18.08 -7.62
C CYS A 110 -22.13 -19.15 -7.39
N SER A 111 -20.88 -18.76 -7.54
CA SER A 111 -19.72 -19.61 -7.23
C SER A 111 -19.11 -19.18 -5.92
N ILE A 112 -18.91 -20.13 -5.03
CA ILE A 112 -18.43 -19.90 -3.67
C ILE A 112 -17.02 -20.45 -3.57
N ARG A 113 -16.10 -19.68 -3.01
CA ARG A 113 -14.74 -20.10 -2.73
C ARG A 113 -14.50 -20.10 -1.23
N THR A 114 -13.97 -21.19 -0.70
CA THR A 114 -13.60 -21.32 0.71
C THR A 114 -12.17 -20.85 0.98
N PHE A 115 -11.79 -20.74 2.27
CA PHE A 115 -10.41 -20.45 2.66
C PHE A 115 -9.41 -21.50 2.17
N ASP A 116 -9.83 -22.77 2.14
CA ASP A 116 -9.09 -23.91 1.58
C ASP A 116 -8.92 -23.87 0.06
N LYS A 117 -9.44 -22.82 -0.60
CA LYS A 117 -9.43 -22.62 -2.06
C LYS A 117 -10.28 -23.64 -2.83
N ARG A 118 -11.15 -24.39 -2.16
CA ARG A 118 -12.17 -25.20 -2.84
C ARG A 118 -13.26 -24.31 -3.41
N MET A 119 -13.86 -24.81 -4.50
CA MET A 119 -14.88 -24.08 -5.26
C MET A 119 -16.18 -24.87 -5.21
N TYR A 120 -17.25 -24.20 -4.84
CA TYR A 120 -18.59 -24.75 -4.79
C TYR A 120 -19.50 -23.96 -5.72
N ARG A 121 -20.42 -24.65 -6.37
CA ARG A 121 -21.50 -24.03 -7.13
C ARG A 121 -22.74 -24.02 -6.27
N TYR A 122 -23.32 -22.84 -6.11
CA TYR A 122 -24.58 -22.68 -5.43
C TYR A 122 -25.66 -22.27 -6.44
N GLN A 123 -26.75 -23.02 -6.45
CA GLN A 123 -27.95 -22.71 -7.18
C GLN A 123 -29.12 -22.59 -6.19
N PRO A 124 -29.75 -21.41 -6.06
CA PRO A 124 -30.83 -21.21 -5.10
C PRO A 124 -32.06 -22.06 -5.38
N ALA A 125 -32.27 -22.46 -6.64
CA ALA A 125 -33.35 -23.35 -7.04
C ALA A 125 -33.10 -24.83 -6.66
N GLN A 126 -31.86 -25.21 -6.32
CA GLN A 126 -31.54 -26.57 -5.90
C GLN A 126 -31.78 -26.71 -4.40
N LEU A 127 -32.95 -27.24 -4.08
CA LEU A 127 -33.37 -27.58 -2.73
C LEU A 127 -33.41 -29.09 -2.57
N HIS A 128 -32.98 -29.59 -1.41
CA HIS A 128 -33.12 -30.98 -1.03
C HIS A 128 -33.71 -31.03 0.38
N PHE A 129 -34.90 -31.60 0.55
CA PHE A 129 -35.64 -31.56 1.83
C PHE A 129 -35.75 -30.14 2.42
N ASP A 130 -36.12 -29.16 1.58
CA ASP A 130 -36.25 -27.74 1.92
C ASP A 130 -34.97 -27.01 2.37
N GLU A 131 -33.83 -27.70 2.38
CA GLU A 131 -32.53 -27.11 2.64
C GLU A 131 -31.81 -26.75 1.32
N GLN A 132 -31.07 -25.64 1.33
CA GLN A 132 -30.26 -25.20 0.19
C GLN A 132 -28.85 -25.81 0.28
N PHE A 133 -28.37 -26.34 -0.86
CA PHE A 133 -27.06 -27.00 -0.96
C PHE A 133 -26.15 -26.32 -1.96
N ALA A 134 -24.86 -26.44 -1.72
CA ALA A 134 -23.82 -26.12 -2.68
C ALA A 134 -23.12 -27.41 -3.12
N ILE A 135 -22.77 -27.51 -4.39
CA ILE A 135 -22.11 -28.68 -4.97
C ILE A 135 -20.62 -28.39 -5.08
N ASP A 136 -19.77 -29.23 -4.52
CA ASP A 136 -18.32 -29.14 -4.72
C ASP A 136 -18.00 -29.42 -6.19
N THR A 137 -17.25 -28.52 -6.82
CA THR A 137 -16.85 -28.67 -8.24
C THR A 137 -15.83 -29.76 -8.47
N ALA A 138 -15.07 -30.16 -7.45
CA ALA A 138 -14.04 -31.18 -7.56
C ALA A 138 -14.59 -32.59 -7.32
N THR A 139 -15.36 -32.79 -6.25
CA THR A 139 -15.88 -34.11 -5.86
C THR A 139 -17.31 -34.35 -6.35
N GLY A 140 -18.07 -33.29 -6.67
CA GLY A 140 -19.49 -33.40 -6.99
C GLY A 140 -20.39 -33.61 -5.77
N GLU A 141 -19.83 -33.57 -4.55
CA GLU A 141 -20.59 -33.78 -3.32
C GLU A 141 -21.45 -32.56 -2.98
N ALA A 142 -22.67 -32.83 -2.52
CA ALA A 142 -23.59 -31.81 -2.03
C ALA A 142 -23.28 -31.49 -0.56
N VAL A 143 -23.09 -30.22 -0.26
CA VAL A 143 -22.79 -29.72 1.09
C VAL A 143 -23.86 -28.71 1.50
N PRO A 144 -24.47 -28.84 2.69
CA PRO A 144 -25.43 -27.87 3.19
C PRO A 144 -24.82 -26.47 3.30
N ILE A 145 -25.52 -25.45 2.81
CA ILE A 145 -24.99 -24.08 2.82
C ILE A 145 -24.71 -23.56 4.22
N VAL A 146 -25.56 -23.91 5.18
CA VAL A 146 -25.40 -23.51 6.58
C VAL A 146 -24.06 -23.97 7.13
N SER A 147 -23.67 -25.20 6.82
CA SER A 147 -22.36 -25.75 7.20
C SER A 147 -21.21 -25.09 6.44
N LEU A 148 -21.42 -24.74 5.17
CA LEU A 148 -20.41 -24.11 4.33
C LEU A 148 -20.11 -22.67 4.78
N PHE A 149 -21.13 -21.93 5.23
CA PHE A 149 -21.12 -20.48 5.44
C PHE A 149 -19.99 -19.98 6.37
N THR A 150 -19.58 -20.79 7.35
CA THR A 150 -18.47 -20.46 8.25
C THR A 150 -17.14 -20.40 7.51
N ASN A 151 -16.93 -21.26 6.51
CA ASN A 151 -15.66 -21.43 5.80
C ASN A 151 -15.61 -20.70 4.45
N ILE A 152 -16.67 -19.97 4.08
CA ILE A 152 -16.71 -19.20 2.83
C ILE A 152 -15.76 -18.00 2.93
N ARG A 153 -14.98 -17.78 1.87
CA ARG A 153 -14.07 -16.64 1.71
C ARG A 153 -14.59 -15.62 0.71
N THR A 154 -14.99 -16.05 -0.48
CA THR A 154 -15.48 -15.15 -1.53
C THR A 154 -16.62 -15.77 -2.29
N VAL A 155 -17.62 -14.96 -2.63
CA VAL A 155 -18.78 -15.33 -3.42
C VAL A 155 -18.73 -14.55 -4.73
N TYR A 156 -18.86 -15.25 -5.85
CA TYR A 156 -18.83 -14.72 -7.20
C TYR A 156 -20.19 -14.89 -7.87
N SER A 157 -20.67 -13.85 -8.54
CA SER A 157 -21.78 -13.97 -9.50
C SER A 157 -21.29 -14.78 -10.70
N ILE A 158 -22.05 -15.81 -11.09
CA ILE A 158 -21.74 -16.57 -12.31
C ILE A 158 -22.02 -15.72 -13.56
N GLU A 159 -23.10 -14.93 -13.56
CA GLU A 159 -23.50 -14.13 -14.71
C GLU A 159 -22.52 -12.99 -15.02
N LYS A 160 -22.07 -12.28 -13.97
CA LYS A 160 -21.23 -11.07 -14.12
C LYS A 160 -19.74 -11.33 -13.90
N GLU A 161 -19.35 -12.55 -13.51
CA GLU A 161 -17.98 -12.91 -13.07
C GLU A 161 -17.42 -11.95 -12.00
N GLN A 162 -18.29 -11.38 -11.18
CA GLN A 162 -17.98 -10.32 -10.23
C GLN A 162 -18.10 -10.81 -8.79
N VAL A 163 -17.27 -10.26 -7.89
CA VAL A 163 -17.27 -10.59 -6.46
C VAL A 163 -18.47 -9.93 -5.78
N ILE A 164 -19.50 -10.72 -5.46
CA ILE A 164 -20.70 -10.29 -4.73
C ILE A 164 -20.34 -9.98 -3.28
N ALA A 165 -19.66 -10.91 -2.61
CA ALA A 165 -19.31 -10.81 -1.21
C ALA A 165 -17.92 -11.37 -0.94
N SER A 166 -17.21 -10.80 0.03
CA SER A 166 -15.90 -11.29 0.44
C SER A 166 -15.66 -11.14 1.94
N ARG A 167 -15.01 -12.15 2.51
CA ARG A 167 -14.31 -12.14 3.79
C ARG A 167 -12.82 -12.18 3.51
N LYS A 168 -12.05 -11.30 4.16
CA LYS A 168 -10.58 -11.34 4.06
C LYS A 168 -10.00 -12.36 5.02
N ASN A 169 -10.52 -12.41 6.25
CA ASN A 169 -10.14 -13.34 7.31
C ASN A 169 -11.35 -14.17 7.79
N GLU A 170 -11.10 -15.28 8.45
CA GLU A 170 -12.15 -16.17 9.02
C GLU A 170 -13.01 -15.47 10.08
N LYS A 171 -12.41 -14.54 10.84
CA LYS A 171 -13.11 -13.75 11.86
C LYS A 171 -13.91 -12.58 11.30
N ASP A 172 -13.73 -12.25 10.01
CA ASP A 172 -14.42 -11.13 9.38
C ASP A 172 -15.82 -11.56 8.95
N ILE A 173 -16.81 -10.67 9.10
CA ILE A 173 -18.13 -10.86 8.51
C ILE A 173 -18.07 -10.54 7.00
N PHE A 174 -18.98 -11.12 6.20
CA PHE A 174 -19.05 -10.83 4.77
C PHE A 174 -19.30 -9.36 4.53
N ARG A 175 -18.58 -8.75 3.60
CA ARG A 175 -18.94 -7.44 3.06
C ARG A 175 -19.45 -7.64 1.64
N TYR A 176 -20.66 -7.19 1.36
CA TYR A 176 -21.21 -7.24 0.01
C TYR A 176 -20.81 -6.00 -0.80
N ARG A 177 -20.87 -6.16 -2.11
CA ARG A 177 -20.79 -5.07 -3.06
C ARG A 177 -22.15 -4.95 -3.72
N ILE A 178 -22.84 -3.83 -3.53
CA ILE A 178 -24.09 -3.56 -4.25
C ILE A 178 -23.70 -3.31 -5.70
N TYR A 179 -24.11 -4.20 -6.59
CA TYR A 179 -24.05 -3.98 -8.02
C TYR A 179 -25.45 -3.54 -8.47
N GLN A 180 -25.63 -2.22 -8.58
CA GLN A 180 -26.75 -1.65 -9.34
C GLN A 180 -26.57 -1.96 -10.82
#